data_AF-A0A268H948-F1
#
_entry.id   AF-A0A268H948-F1
#
_cell.length_a   1.000
_cell.length_b   1.000
_cell.length_c   1.000
_cell.angle_alpha   90.00
_cell.angle_beta   90.00
_cell.angle_gamma   90.00
#
_symmetry.space_group_name_H-M   'P 1'
#
loop_
_entity.id
_entity.type
_entity.pdbx_description
1 polymer ?
#
loop_
_entity_poly.entity_id
_entity_poly.type
_entity_poly.pdbx_seq_one_letter_code
_entity_poly.pdbx_strand_id
1 'polypeptide(L)'
;MATDKQPAVFKKTDELIKKAEQTRQKFATSLAKAEEDAEKLEQEVRELDDKAHAVYTLYVLDDVELSAYEDAKAEADSKRKLLSVTQKKIADIAEVEKEELARIYKEFEAFSGEFNKLRNNEWSKAKGQLLEAKHKFMQEVVDISKEQFKIYVLRKKIGDVEVDAGLKNYNYVEYGSPYIQGIGLSYAANDINIGTHELYDVFRSRNPKPTFM
;
A
#
# COMPACT_ATOMS: atom_id res chain seq x y z
N MET A 1 -10.39 3.77 -27.91
CA MET A 1 -9.85 3.20 -26.65
C MET A 1 -8.88 2.10 -27.02
N ALA A 2 -7.58 2.41 -27.09
CA ALA A 2 -6.57 1.38 -27.20
C ALA A 2 -6.48 0.73 -25.82
N THR A 3 -6.95 -0.51 -25.69
CA THR A 3 -6.54 -1.37 -24.59
C THR A 3 -5.04 -1.57 -24.73
N ASP A 4 -4.25 -0.70 -24.11
CA ASP A 4 -2.81 -0.88 -23.97
C ASP A 4 -2.65 -2.20 -23.23
N LYS A 5 -2.23 -3.23 -23.97
CA LYS A 5 -1.89 -4.53 -23.39
C LYS A 5 -0.81 -4.26 -22.37
N GLN A 6 -1.11 -4.51 -21.10
CA GLN A 6 -0.14 -4.38 -20.02
C GLN A 6 1.14 -5.13 -20.43
N PRO A 7 2.31 -4.46 -20.43
CA PRO A 7 3.55 -5.08 -20.86
C PRO A 7 3.80 -6.40 -20.13
N ALA A 8 4.35 -7.39 -20.84
CA ALA A 8 4.56 -8.73 -20.31
C ALA A 8 5.35 -8.75 -18.99
N VAL A 9 6.29 -7.81 -18.81
CA VAL A 9 7.10 -7.65 -17.59
C VAL A 9 6.27 -7.19 -16.39
N PHE A 10 5.29 -6.30 -16.59
CA PHE A 10 4.37 -5.90 -15.51
C PHE A 10 3.45 -7.05 -15.11
N LYS A 11 2.93 -7.80 -16.09
CA LYS A 11 2.13 -8.99 -15.80
C LYS A 11 2.92 -10.02 -14.99
N LYS A 12 4.18 -10.29 -15.36
CA LYS A 12 5.08 -11.17 -14.58
C LYS A 12 5.31 -10.65 -13.16
N THR A 13 5.44 -9.33 -12.99
CA THR A 13 5.61 -8.71 -11.67
C THR A 13 4.36 -8.91 -10.81
N ASP A 14 3.18 -8.68 -11.36
CA ASP A 14 1.90 -8.89 -10.66
C ASP A 14 1.71 -10.36 -10.26
N GLU A 15 2.12 -11.30 -11.13
CA GLU A 15 2.09 -12.74 -10.84
C GLU A 15 3.02 -13.11 -9.67
N LEU A 16 4.23 -12.53 -9.60
CA LEU A 16 5.14 -12.74 -8.46
C LEU A 16 4.62 -12.14 -7.17
N ILE A 17 3.99 -10.96 -7.21
CA ILE A 17 3.36 -10.34 -6.03
C ILE A 17 2.25 -11.24 -5.50
N LYS A 18 1.34 -11.71 -6.38
CA LYS A 18 0.28 -12.65 -6.00
C LYS A 18 0.84 -13.95 -5.43
N LYS A 19 1.92 -14.48 -6.01
CA LYS A 19 2.62 -15.67 -5.49
C LYS A 19 3.15 -15.42 -4.08
N ALA A 20 3.77 -14.27 -3.83
CA ALA A 20 4.27 -13.90 -2.50
C ALA A 20 3.13 -13.77 -1.46
N GLU A 21 2.02 -13.13 -1.83
CA GLU A 21 0.83 -13.01 -0.97
C GLU A 21 0.22 -14.38 -0.63
N GLN A 22 0.07 -15.25 -1.62
CA GLN A 22 -0.41 -16.62 -1.42
C GLN A 22 0.53 -17.43 -0.52
N THR A 23 1.85 -17.25 -0.68
CA THR A 23 2.84 -17.89 0.20
C THR A 23 2.67 -17.44 1.65
N ARG A 24 2.58 -16.13 1.90
CA ARG A 24 2.33 -15.59 3.26
C ARG A 24 1.04 -16.15 3.86
N GLN A 25 -0.04 -16.19 3.08
CA GLN A 25 -1.31 -16.71 3.55
C GLN A 25 -1.23 -18.20 3.93
N LYS A 26 -0.51 -19.01 3.15
CA LYS A 26 -0.29 -20.44 3.44
C LYS A 26 0.51 -20.63 4.72
N PHE A 27 1.59 -19.87 4.92
CA PHE A 27 2.39 -19.95 6.14
C PHE A 27 1.63 -19.46 7.37
N ALA A 28 0.87 -18.37 7.26
CA ALA A 28 -0.01 -17.89 8.34
C ALA A 28 -1.05 -18.96 8.73
N THR A 29 -1.66 -19.63 7.75
CA THR A 29 -2.61 -20.73 7.99
C THR A 29 -1.92 -21.92 8.66
N SER A 30 -0.70 -22.26 8.23
CA SER A 30 0.07 -23.37 8.79
C SER A 30 0.53 -23.09 10.22
N LEU A 31 0.87 -21.84 10.53
CA LEU A 31 1.24 -21.37 11.86
C LEU A 31 0.05 -21.49 12.82
N ALA A 32 -1.09 -20.89 12.46
CA ALA A 32 -2.30 -20.94 13.28
C ALA A 32 -2.72 -22.40 13.58
N LYS A 33 -2.62 -23.29 12.57
CA LYS A 33 -2.90 -24.71 12.78
C LYS A 33 -1.87 -25.38 13.69
N ALA A 34 -0.59 -25.07 13.53
CA ALA A 34 0.46 -25.65 14.38
C ALA A 34 0.33 -25.19 15.83
N GLU A 35 -0.06 -23.93 16.07
CA GLU A 35 -0.38 -23.39 17.39
C GLU A 35 -1.59 -24.10 18.00
N GLU A 36 -2.68 -24.27 17.25
CA GLU A 36 -3.86 -25.03 17.70
C GLU A 36 -3.51 -26.49 18.05
N ASP A 37 -2.72 -27.16 17.20
CA ASP A 37 -2.25 -28.53 17.44
C ASP A 37 -1.36 -28.60 18.70
N ALA A 38 -0.51 -27.60 18.94
CA ALA A 38 0.33 -27.51 20.13
C ALA A 38 -0.49 -27.31 21.41
N GLU A 39 -1.49 -26.42 21.39
CA GLU A 39 -2.38 -26.17 22.53
C GLU A 39 -3.15 -27.44 22.93
N LYS A 40 -3.67 -28.20 21.95
CA LYS A 40 -4.33 -29.49 22.21
C LYS A 40 -3.37 -30.51 22.82
N LEU A 41 -2.16 -30.63 22.26
CA LEU A 41 -1.14 -31.54 22.80
C LEU A 41 -0.70 -31.14 24.21
N GLU A 42 -0.61 -29.85 24.53
CA GLU A 42 -0.33 -29.38 25.89
C GLU A 42 -1.41 -29.80 26.90
N GLN A 43 -2.69 -29.71 26.51
CA GLN A 43 -3.80 -30.19 27.34
C GLN A 43 -3.75 -31.71 27.53
N GLU A 44 -3.59 -32.47 26.45
CA GLU A 44 -3.48 -33.94 26.52
C GLU A 44 -2.30 -34.40 27.39
N VAL A 45 -1.14 -33.75 27.28
CA VAL A 45 0.02 -34.06 28.12
C VAL A 45 -0.28 -33.82 29.59
N ARG A 46 -0.96 -32.73 29.95
CA ARG A 46 -1.35 -32.46 31.35
C ARG A 46 -2.31 -33.51 31.89
N GLU A 47 -3.34 -33.86 31.12
CA GLU A 47 -4.30 -34.91 31.50
C GLU A 47 -3.63 -36.27 31.68
N LEU A 48 -2.70 -36.63 30.79
CA LEU A 48 -1.94 -37.88 30.89
C LEU A 48 -0.96 -37.88 32.06
N ASP A 49 -0.36 -36.73 32.38
CA ASP A 49 0.50 -36.58 33.55
C ASP A 49 -0.28 -36.77 34.86
N ASP A 50 -1.48 -36.19 34.96
CA ASP A 50 -2.36 -36.37 36.11
C ASP A 50 -2.80 -37.83 36.24
N LYS A 51 -3.16 -38.48 35.12
CA LYS A 51 -3.50 -39.91 35.07
C LYS A 51 -2.31 -40.78 35.48
N ALA A 52 -1.10 -40.51 34.96
CA ALA A 52 0.10 -41.25 35.32
C ALA A 52 0.45 -41.08 36.80
N HIS A 53 0.23 -39.89 37.38
CA HIS A 53 0.41 -39.65 38.81
C HIS A 53 -0.60 -40.41 39.67
N ALA A 54 -1.87 -40.46 39.25
CA ALA A 54 -2.89 -41.25 39.93
C ALA A 54 -2.57 -42.76 39.89
N VAL A 55 -2.16 -43.29 38.72
CA VAL A 55 -1.74 -44.69 38.57
C VAL A 55 -0.48 -44.97 39.38
N TYR A 56 0.48 -44.04 39.44
CA TYR A 56 1.66 -44.16 40.29
C TYR A 56 1.28 -44.25 41.78
N THR A 57 0.31 -43.46 42.23
CA THR A 57 -0.19 -43.53 43.61
C THR A 57 -0.78 -44.90 43.91
N LEU A 58 -1.61 -45.44 43.01
CA LEU A 58 -2.17 -46.80 43.15
C LEU A 58 -1.07 -47.87 43.13
N TYR A 59 -0.04 -47.69 42.29
CA TYR A 59 1.10 -48.60 42.23
C TYR A 59 1.88 -48.61 43.55
N VAL A 60 2.13 -47.44 44.14
CA VAL A 60 2.81 -47.32 45.46
C VAL A 60 1.99 -47.95 46.59
N LEU A 61 0.67 -48.00 46.46
CA LEU A 61 -0.24 -48.67 47.39
C LEU A 61 -0.41 -50.18 47.12
N ASP A 62 0.34 -50.74 46.15
CA ASP A 62 0.22 -52.13 45.68
C ASP A 62 -1.18 -52.50 45.11
N ASP A 63 -1.99 -51.50 44.73
CA ASP A 63 -3.33 -51.68 44.17
C ASP A 63 -3.31 -51.97 42.65
N VAL A 64 -2.20 -51.68 41.96
CA VAL A 64 -1.99 -51.98 40.53
C VAL A 64 -0.56 -52.46 40.26
N GLU A 65 -0.37 -53.20 39.17
CA GLU A 65 0.95 -53.67 38.75
C GLU A 65 1.82 -52.56 38.15
N LEU A 66 3.15 -52.73 38.21
CA LEU A 66 4.13 -51.80 37.62
C LEU A 66 3.88 -51.53 36.13
N SER A 67 3.43 -52.55 35.39
CA SER A 67 3.10 -52.47 33.96
C SER A 67 2.08 -51.36 33.66
N ALA A 68 1.05 -51.22 34.50
CA ALA A 68 0.02 -50.19 34.33
C ALA A 68 0.59 -48.76 34.47
N TYR A 69 1.56 -48.58 35.39
CA TYR A 69 2.25 -47.30 35.54
C TYR A 69 3.19 -47.02 34.36
N GLU A 70 3.95 -48.01 33.92
CA GLU A 70 4.85 -47.87 32.76
C GLU A 70 4.09 -47.52 31.47
N ASP A 71 2.92 -48.12 31.25
CA ASP A 71 2.05 -47.82 30.12
C ASP A 71 1.53 -46.37 30.16
N ALA A 72 1.01 -45.93 31.32
CA ALA A 72 0.52 -44.56 31.50
C ALA A 72 1.62 -43.52 31.28
N LYS A 73 2.84 -43.80 31.76
CA LYS A 73 4.00 -42.94 31.58
C LYS A 73 4.46 -42.91 30.12
N ALA A 74 4.48 -44.05 29.44
CA ALA A 74 4.86 -44.14 28.03
C ALA A 74 3.91 -43.35 27.13
N GLU A 75 2.60 -43.36 27.44
CA GLU A 75 1.59 -42.58 26.75
C GLU A 75 1.87 -41.07 26.88
N ALA A 76 2.11 -40.58 28.10
CA ALA A 76 2.46 -39.18 28.37
C ALA A 76 3.76 -38.75 27.66
N ASP A 77 4.81 -39.57 27.72
CA ASP A 77 6.10 -39.28 27.10
C ASP A 77 6.02 -39.26 25.56
N SER A 78 5.15 -40.10 24.97
CA SER A 78 4.87 -40.06 23.53
C SER A 78 4.24 -38.73 23.11
N LYS A 79 3.25 -38.24 23.87
CA LYS A 79 2.60 -36.95 23.59
C LYS A 79 3.53 -35.76 23.81
N ARG A 80 4.40 -35.79 24.83
CA ARG A 80 5.45 -34.77 25.02
C ARG A 80 6.41 -34.67 23.83
N LYS A 81 6.81 -35.81 23.25
CA LYS A 81 7.65 -35.83 22.05
C LYS A 81 6.93 -35.18 20.87
N LEU A 82 5.66 -35.48 20.66
CA LEU A 82 4.84 -34.84 19.62
C LEU A 82 4.73 -33.34 19.84
N LEU A 83 4.46 -32.90 21.07
CA LEU A 83 4.40 -31.47 21.42
C LEU A 83 5.72 -30.76 21.09
N SER A 84 6.86 -31.34 21.47
CA SER A 84 8.18 -30.76 21.19
C SER A 84 8.43 -30.61 19.68
N VAL A 85 8.02 -31.59 18.86
CA VAL A 85 8.11 -31.51 17.40
C VAL A 85 7.20 -30.41 16.85
N THR A 86 5.98 -30.27 17.37
CA THR A 86 5.04 -29.21 16.94
C THR A 86 5.54 -27.82 17.34
N GLN A 87 6.07 -27.65 18.55
CA GLN A 87 6.68 -26.38 18.99
C GLN A 87 7.89 -26.02 18.13
N LYS A 88 8.72 -27.00 17.76
CA LYS A 88 9.81 -26.78 16.80
C LYS A 88 9.28 -26.34 15.43
N LYS A 89 8.23 -26.99 14.92
CA LYS A 89 7.58 -26.58 13.67
C LYS A 89 7.10 -25.13 13.73
N ILE A 90 6.48 -24.69 14.82
CA ILE A 90 6.05 -23.29 15.03
C ILE A 90 7.25 -22.35 14.90
N ALA A 91 8.37 -22.66 15.57
CA ALA A 91 9.58 -21.85 15.50
C ALA A 91 10.20 -21.81 14.08
N ASP A 92 10.18 -22.94 13.37
CA ASP A 92 10.80 -23.07 12.05
C ASP A 92 9.97 -22.42 10.92
N ILE A 93 8.64 -22.30 11.07
CA ILE A 93 7.73 -21.77 10.04
C ILE A 93 8.16 -20.41 9.52
N ALA A 94 8.57 -19.49 10.41
CA ALA A 94 8.95 -18.13 10.03
C ALA A 94 10.24 -18.10 9.16
N GLU A 95 11.22 -18.94 9.48
CA GLU A 95 12.45 -19.00 8.69
C GLU A 95 12.21 -19.65 7.33
N VAL A 96 11.40 -20.71 7.27
CA VAL A 96 11.02 -21.35 6.01
C VAL A 96 10.19 -20.40 5.12
N GLU A 97 9.29 -19.61 5.71
CA GLU A 97 8.55 -18.57 4.97
C GLU A 97 9.51 -17.57 4.33
N LYS A 98 10.48 -17.08 5.11
CA LYS A 98 11.49 -16.13 4.63
C LYS A 98 12.35 -16.71 3.50
N GLU A 99 12.73 -17.98 3.58
CA GLU A 99 13.45 -18.66 2.50
C GLU A 99 12.62 -18.75 1.21
N GLU A 100 11.33 -19.09 1.30
CA GLU A 100 10.43 -19.15 0.15
C GLU A 100 10.18 -17.77 -0.46
N LEU A 101 9.98 -16.73 0.36
CA LEU A 101 9.86 -15.35 -0.11
C LEU A 101 11.16 -14.87 -0.78
N ALA A 102 12.33 -15.27 -0.27
CA ALA A 102 13.61 -14.96 -0.90
C ALA A 102 13.76 -15.63 -2.28
N ARG A 103 13.24 -16.86 -2.47
CA ARG A 103 13.20 -17.52 -3.80
C ARG A 103 12.34 -16.75 -4.78
N ILE A 104 11.14 -16.32 -4.35
CA ILE A 104 10.25 -15.49 -5.17
C ILE A 104 10.93 -14.16 -5.55
N TYR A 105 11.63 -13.53 -4.61
CA TYR A 105 12.38 -12.31 -4.89
C TYR A 105 13.51 -12.53 -5.90
N LYS A 106 14.25 -13.65 -5.83
CA LYS A 106 15.24 -14.01 -6.85
C LYS A 106 14.64 -14.17 -8.25
N GLU A 107 13.42 -14.68 -8.36
CA GLU A 107 12.69 -14.72 -9.64
C GLU A 107 12.47 -13.31 -10.20
N PHE A 108 12.18 -12.32 -9.34
CA PHE A 108 12.07 -10.92 -9.74
C PHE A 108 13.43 -10.32 -10.16
N GLU A 109 14.50 -10.60 -9.40
CA GLU A 109 15.84 -10.10 -9.70
C GLU A 109 16.27 -10.44 -11.14
N ALA A 110 15.90 -11.63 -11.62
CA ALA A 110 16.21 -12.12 -12.97
C ALA A 110 15.71 -11.21 -14.10
N PHE A 111 14.65 -10.42 -13.89
CA PHE A 111 14.12 -9.48 -14.87
C PHE A 111 13.96 -8.04 -14.36
N SER A 112 14.47 -7.75 -13.15
CA SER A 112 14.37 -6.43 -12.50
C SER A 112 14.92 -5.29 -13.37
N GLY A 113 15.97 -5.55 -14.15
CA GLY A 113 16.53 -4.58 -15.11
C GLY A 113 15.56 -4.19 -16.23
N GLU A 114 14.82 -5.16 -16.78
CA GLU A 114 13.79 -4.90 -17.80
C GLU A 114 12.62 -4.13 -17.19
N PHE A 115 12.19 -4.53 -16.00
CA PHE A 115 11.13 -3.85 -15.25
C PHE A 115 11.50 -2.38 -15.00
N ASN A 116 12.71 -2.11 -14.51
CA ASN A 116 13.16 -0.75 -14.22
C ASN A 116 13.24 0.13 -15.46
N LYS A 117 13.72 -0.40 -16.60
CA LYS A 117 13.72 0.32 -17.88
C LYS A 117 12.31 0.69 -18.33
N LEU A 118 11.41 -0.29 -18.31
CA LEU A 118 10.02 -0.09 -18.69
C LEU A 118 9.34 0.93 -17.76
N ARG A 119 9.48 0.76 -16.44
CA ARG A 119 8.96 1.69 -15.43
C ARG A 119 9.44 3.12 -15.68
N ASN A 120 10.73 3.31 -15.93
CA ASN A 120 11.29 4.64 -16.17
C ASN A 120 10.75 5.25 -17.48
N ASN A 121 10.60 4.44 -18.53
CA ASN A 121 10.03 4.89 -19.80
C ASN A 121 8.56 5.32 -19.64
N GLU A 122 7.73 4.49 -19.02
CA GLU A 122 6.33 4.80 -18.77
C GLU A 122 6.17 6.02 -17.86
N TRP A 123 7.00 6.12 -16.80
CA TRP A 123 7.04 7.29 -15.94
C TRP A 123 7.39 8.57 -16.71
N SER A 124 8.42 8.52 -17.55
CA SER A 124 8.83 9.68 -18.35
C SER A 124 7.76 10.08 -19.36
N LYS A 125 7.09 9.10 -19.99
CA LYS A 125 5.99 9.34 -20.93
C LYS A 125 4.81 9.99 -20.22
N ALA A 126 4.38 9.45 -19.08
CA ALA A 126 3.32 10.01 -18.27
C ALA A 126 3.66 11.44 -17.80
N LYS A 127 4.90 11.66 -17.33
CA LYS A 127 5.39 13.00 -16.96
C LYS A 127 5.31 13.98 -18.13
N GLY A 128 5.71 13.56 -19.33
CA GLY A 128 5.60 14.37 -20.55
C GLY A 128 4.14 14.73 -20.88
N GLN A 129 3.23 13.77 -20.82
CA GLN A 129 1.80 13.99 -21.04
C GLN A 129 1.18 14.96 -20.01
N LEU A 130 1.57 14.84 -18.74
CA LEU A 130 1.11 15.76 -17.69
C LEU A 130 1.62 17.19 -17.91
N LEU A 131 2.88 17.35 -18.33
CA LEU A 131 3.44 18.66 -18.65
C LEU A 131 2.76 19.28 -19.87
N GLU A 132 2.47 18.50 -20.91
CA GLU A 132 1.73 18.96 -22.08
C GLU A 132 0.30 19.39 -21.71
N ALA A 133 -0.39 18.61 -20.88
CA ALA A 133 -1.71 18.95 -20.37
C ALA A 133 -1.69 20.24 -19.53
N LYS A 134 -0.68 20.41 -18.65
CA LYS A 134 -0.46 21.65 -17.90
C LYS A 134 -0.28 22.85 -18.84
N HIS A 135 0.55 22.70 -19.88
CA HIS A 135 0.77 23.76 -20.86
C HIS A 135 -0.53 24.16 -21.58
N LYS A 136 -1.32 23.18 -22.03
CA LYS A 136 -2.63 23.41 -22.67
C LYS A 136 -3.60 24.15 -21.74
N PHE A 137 -3.71 23.71 -20.49
CA PHE A 137 -4.53 24.38 -19.48
C PHE A 137 -4.11 25.84 -19.27
N MET A 138 -2.81 26.08 -19.08
CA MET A 138 -2.30 27.45 -18.88
C MET A 138 -2.52 28.33 -20.10
N GLN A 139 -2.40 27.77 -21.31
CA GLN A 139 -2.69 28.48 -22.55
C GLN A 139 -4.16 28.90 -22.63
N GLU A 140 -5.09 28.02 -22.27
CA GLU A 140 -6.52 28.32 -22.23
C GLU A 140 -6.86 29.42 -21.21
N VAL A 141 -6.28 29.35 -20.01
CA VAL A 141 -6.41 30.42 -18.99
C VAL A 141 -5.92 31.75 -19.53
N VAL A 142 -4.76 31.77 -20.20
CA VAL A 142 -4.21 32.98 -20.80
C VAL A 142 -5.15 33.53 -21.88
N ASP A 143 -5.65 32.68 -22.77
CA ASP A 143 -6.51 33.11 -23.88
C ASP A 143 -7.85 33.68 -23.39
N ILE A 144 -8.46 33.06 -22.37
CA ILE A 144 -9.65 33.60 -21.71
C ILE A 144 -9.34 34.94 -21.02
N SER A 145 -8.19 35.03 -20.32
CA SER A 145 -7.80 36.26 -19.61
C SER A 145 -7.48 37.43 -20.54
N LYS A 146 -7.11 37.19 -21.80
CA LYS A 146 -6.91 38.26 -22.79
C LYS A 146 -8.21 39.04 -23.04
N GLU A 147 -9.35 38.36 -23.10
CA GLU A 147 -10.64 39.02 -23.26
C GLU A 147 -11.02 39.82 -22.02
N GLN A 148 -10.76 39.28 -20.82
CA GLN A 148 -10.93 40.02 -19.56
C GLN A 148 -10.04 41.27 -19.51
N PHE A 149 -8.78 41.16 -19.96
CA PHE A 149 -7.85 42.27 -20.02
C PHE A 149 -8.32 43.38 -20.96
N LYS A 150 -8.89 43.04 -22.12
CA LYS A 150 -9.49 44.04 -23.02
C LYS A 150 -10.60 44.83 -22.33
N ILE A 151 -11.49 44.15 -21.61
CA ILE A 151 -12.57 44.80 -20.85
C ILE A 151 -11.98 45.72 -19.76
N TYR A 152 -10.96 45.25 -19.05
CA TYR A 152 -10.23 46.07 -18.08
C TYR A 152 -9.66 47.35 -18.72
N VAL A 153 -8.98 47.24 -19.87
CA VAL A 153 -8.40 48.39 -20.57
C VAL A 153 -9.49 49.40 -20.95
N LEU A 154 -10.64 48.95 -21.45
CA LEU A 154 -11.77 49.83 -21.75
C LEU A 154 -12.30 50.53 -20.50
N ARG A 155 -12.52 49.78 -19.42
CA ARG A 155 -12.99 50.34 -18.14
C ARG A 155 -12.00 51.35 -17.57
N LYS A 156 -10.71 51.07 -17.67
CA LYS A 156 -9.65 51.98 -17.24
C LYS A 156 -9.73 53.29 -18.03
N LYS A 157 -9.80 53.22 -19.37
CA LYS A 157 -9.94 54.41 -20.23
C LYS A 157 -11.18 55.24 -19.91
N ILE A 158 -12.32 54.60 -19.65
CA ILE A 158 -13.54 55.31 -19.22
C ILE A 158 -13.30 56.00 -17.88
N GLY A 159 -12.65 55.33 -16.93
CA GLY A 159 -12.28 55.94 -15.66
C GLY A 159 -11.36 57.16 -15.81
N ASP A 160 -10.44 57.14 -16.77
CA ASP A 160 -9.59 58.30 -17.09
C ASP A 160 -10.44 59.47 -17.62
N VAL A 161 -11.40 59.20 -18.52
CA VAL A 161 -12.34 60.22 -19.04
C VAL A 161 -13.20 60.83 -17.92
N GLU A 162 -13.64 60.03 -16.94
CA GLU A 162 -14.39 60.55 -15.78
C GLU A 162 -13.54 61.51 -14.93
N VAL A 163 -12.25 61.26 -14.82
CA VAL A 163 -11.31 62.16 -14.13
C VAL A 163 -11.15 63.45 -14.93
N ASP A 164 -10.91 63.36 -16.23
CA ASP A 164 -10.76 64.52 -17.12
C ASP A 164 -12.01 65.40 -17.15
N ALA A 165 -13.20 64.79 -17.04
CA ALA A 165 -14.48 65.49 -16.95
C ALA A 165 -14.77 66.12 -15.57
N GLY A 166 -13.87 65.96 -14.59
CA GLY A 166 -14.04 66.47 -13.22
C GLY A 166 -15.06 65.69 -12.39
N LEU A 167 -15.50 64.52 -12.84
CA LEU A 167 -16.44 63.66 -12.10
C LEU A 167 -15.73 62.84 -11.01
N LYS A 168 -14.41 62.63 -11.14
CA LYS A 168 -13.56 61.95 -10.17
C LYS A 168 -12.22 62.67 -10.01
N ASN A 169 -11.61 62.55 -8.83
CA ASN A 169 -10.26 63.07 -8.58
C ASN A 169 -9.15 62.13 -9.11
N TYR A 170 -9.43 60.82 -9.22
CA TYR A 170 -8.45 59.81 -9.65
C TYR A 170 -9.12 58.52 -10.14
N ASN A 171 -8.41 57.76 -10.99
CA ASN A 171 -8.84 56.46 -11.52
C ASN A 171 -8.12 55.29 -10.81
N TYR A 172 -8.86 54.56 -9.97
CA TYR A 172 -8.35 53.41 -9.19
C TYR A 172 -8.62 52.04 -9.85
N VAL A 173 -8.94 52.00 -11.14
CA VAL A 173 -9.22 50.72 -11.82
C VAL A 173 -7.92 49.93 -11.98
N GLU A 174 -7.83 48.80 -11.28
CA GLU A 174 -6.70 47.87 -11.32
C GLU A 174 -7.04 46.54 -12.02
N TYR A 175 -6.05 45.95 -12.67
CA TYR A 175 -6.20 44.64 -13.31
C TYR A 175 -5.89 43.54 -12.31
N GLY A 176 -6.93 42.84 -11.86
CA GLY A 176 -6.79 41.58 -11.16
C GLY A 176 -6.32 40.50 -12.14
N SER A 177 -5.01 40.44 -12.39
CA SER A 177 -4.40 39.45 -13.27
C SER A 177 -4.74 38.02 -12.79
N PRO A 178 -5.03 37.06 -13.69
CA PRO A 178 -5.34 35.67 -13.29
C PRO A 178 -4.21 35.03 -12.48
N TYR A 179 -2.96 35.49 -12.65
CA TYR A 179 -1.81 35.05 -11.87
C TYR A 179 -1.84 35.56 -10.42
N ILE A 180 -2.33 36.78 -10.21
CA ILE A 180 -2.48 37.39 -8.88
C ILE A 180 -3.74 36.85 -8.19
N GLN A 181 -4.78 36.53 -8.97
CA GLN A 181 -6.03 35.96 -8.50
C GLN A 181 -5.97 34.44 -8.22
N GLY A 182 -4.80 33.81 -8.37
CA GLY A 182 -4.61 32.38 -8.08
C GLY A 182 -5.17 31.41 -9.13
N ILE A 183 -5.67 31.92 -10.27
CA ILE A 183 -6.19 31.10 -11.38
C ILE A 183 -5.03 30.57 -12.24
N GLY A 184 -3.97 31.37 -12.40
CA GLY A 184 -2.68 30.96 -12.97
C GLY A 184 -1.68 30.73 -11.84
N LEU A 185 -1.39 29.48 -11.53
CA LEU A 185 -0.54 29.04 -10.41
C LEU A 185 0.82 29.77 -10.29
N SER A 186 1.35 29.83 -9.05
CA SER A 186 2.58 30.54 -8.69
C SER A 186 3.83 30.06 -9.45
N TYR A 187 4.75 30.99 -9.70
CA TYR A 187 6.06 30.80 -10.31
C TYR A 187 7.01 29.96 -9.43
N ALA A 188 6.91 28.64 -9.50
CA ALA A 188 8.03 27.77 -9.14
C ALA A 188 8.44 26.98 -10.39
N ALA A 189 9.68 27.23 -10.82
CA ALA A 189 10.27 26.68 -12.03
C ALA A 189 10.30 25.14 -12.02
N ASN A 190 10.06 24.55 -13.19
CA ASN A 190 10.42 23.18 -13.58
C ASN A 190 9.76 21.99 -12.86
N ASP A 191 8.98 22.20 -11.80
CA ASP A 191 8.23 21.11 -11.18
C ASP A 191 6.79 21.02 -11.70
N ILE A 192 6.22 19.80 -11.69
CA ILE A 192 4.76 19.59 -11.79
C ILE A 192 4.14 20.06 -10.48
N ASN A 193 4.33 21.35 -10.16
CA ASN A 193 3.54 22.04 -9.17
C ASN A 193 2.32 22.56 -9.92
N ILE A 194 1.41 21.64 -10.23
CA ILE A 194 0.02 22.01 -10.41
C ILE A 194 -0.47 22.14 -8.96
N GLY A 195 -1.03 23.30 -8.59
CA GLY A 195 -1.43 23.61 -7.22
C GLY A 195 -2.04 22.38 -6.57
N THR A 196 -1.41 21.96 -5.48
CA THR A 196 -1.74 20.70 -4.82
C THR A 196 -3.19 20.69 -4.32
N HIS A 197 -3.85 21.85 -4.20
CA HIS A 197 -5.24 21.95 -3.82
C HIS A 197 -6.21 21.73 -4.99
N GLU A 198 -6.03 22.37 -6.15
CA GLU A 198 -6.98 22.26 -7.27
C GLU A 198 -6.96 20.87 -7.89
N LEU A 199 -5.78 20.25 -8.02
CA LEU A 199 -5.69 18.85 -8.43
C LEU A 199 -6.30 17.92 -7.39
N TYR A 200 -6.05 18.15 -6.11
CA TYR A 200 -6.61 17.35 -5.02
C TYR A 200 -8.13 17.45 -4.97
N ASP A 201 -8.69 18.65 -5.16
CA ASP A 201 -10.13 18.89 -5.19
C ASP A 201 -10.80 18.25 -6.40
N VAL A 202 -10.17 18.32 -7.58
CA VAL A 202 -10.63 17.59 -8.77
C VAL A 202 -10.50 16.08 -8.59
N PHE A 203 -9.43 15.60 -7.97
CA PHE A 203 -9.24 14.17 -7.72
C PHE A 203 -10.23 13.63 -6.68
N ARG A 204 -10.46 14.36 -5.58
CA ARG A 204 -11.42 14.02 -4.53
C ARG A 204 -12.87 14.09 -5.00
N SER A 205 -13.22 15.09 -5.81
CA SER A 205 -14.57 15.21 -6.38
C SER A 205 -14.89 14.10 -7.39
N ARG A 206 -13.88 13.58 -8.09
CA ARG A 206 -14.03 12.49 -9.07
C ARG A 206 -13.82 11.09 -8.49
N ASN A 207 -13.09 10.96 -7.38
CA ASN A 207 -12.86 9.72 -6.65
C ASN A 207 -13.03 9.98 -5.14
N PRO A 208 -14.26 9.91 -4.59
CA PRO A 208 -14.52 10.23 -3.19
C PRO A 208 -13.92 9.25 -2.17
N LYS A 209 -13.33 8.14 -2.64
CA LYS A 209 -12.59 7.15 -1.83
C LYS A 209 -11.33 6.67 -2.56
N PRO A 210 -10.24 7.44 -2.55
CA PRO A 210 -8.98 6.92 -3.07
C PRO A 210 -8.43 5.90 -2.07
N THR A 211 -8.57 4.61 -2.37
CA THR A 211 -7.76 3.57 -1.75
C THR A 211 -6.36 3.68 -2.35
N PHE A 212 -5.40 4.14 -1.56
CA PHE A 212 -3.99 3.85 -1.82
C PHE A 212 -3.84 2.33 -1.61
N MET A 213 -3.83 1.56 -2.70
CA MET A 213 -3.32 0.18 -2.68
C MET A 213 -1.81 0.22 -2.69
#